data_AF-A0A0K8SKQ6-F1
#
_entry.id   AF-A0A0K8SKQ6-F1
#
_cell.length_a   1.000
_cell.length_b   1.000
_cell.length_c   1.000
_cell.angle_alpha   90.00
_cell.angle_beta   90.00
_cell.angle_gamma   90.00
#
_symmetry.space_group_name_H-M   'P 1'
#
loop_
_entity.id
_entity.type
_entity.pdbx_description
1 polymer ?
#
loop_
_entity_poly.entity_id
_entity_poly.type
_entity_poly.pdbx_seq_one_letter_code
_entity_poly.pdbx_strand_id
1 'polypeptide(L)'
;VGRNGTYEGARWVLMTQWRGGGPKRTAERLHFAKKHPGECFTKFADRVCVMAYDVVQEEGRDMRYEDRMAWMGALALGAFTRGAGKEMKPLLMLLQPSTIEEALKWVKELEGMMEAGKEECLGWDMAAVS
;
A
#
# COMPACT_ATOMS: atom_id res chain seq x y z
N VAL A 1 27.43 -12.41 -38.84
CA VAL A 1 26.61 -11.20 -39.11
C VAL A 1 25.27 -11.64 -39.68
N GLY A 2 24.18 -11.45 -38.93
CA GLY A 2 22.83 -11.83 -39.35
C GLY A 2 21.81 -11.22 -38.40
N ARG A 3 21.16 -10.14 -38.84
CA ARG A 3 20.26 -9.25 -38.09
C ARG A 3 19.04 -10.01 -37.57
N ASN A 4 18.81 -10.01 -36.26
CA ASN A 4 17.48 -10.12 -35.66
C ASN A 4 17.28 -8.99 -34.63
N GLY A 5 17.52 -7.76 -35.09
CA GLY A 5 16.89 -6.56 -34.55
C GLY A 5 15.53 -6.38 -35.20
N THR A 6 14.59 -7.28 -34.94
CA THR A 6 13.20 -7.11 -35.40
C THR A 6 12.52 -6.08 -34.50
N TYR A 7 11.74 -5.19 -35.11
CA TYR A 7 10.89 -4.25 -34.40
C TYR A 7 10.05 -4.94 -33.31
N GLU A 8 9.59 -6.17 -33.56
CA GLU A 8 8.88 -6.97 -32.55
C GLU A 8 9.75 -7.39 -31.36
N GLY A 9 11.03 -7.73 -31.57
CA GLY A 9 11.95 -8.00 -30.45
C GLY A 9 12.22 -6.75 -29.60
N ALA A 10 12.48 -5.61 -30.26
CA ALA A 10 12.66 -4.34 -29.57
C ALA A 10 11.37 -3.85 -28.88
N ARG A 11 10.22 -4.03 -29.52
CA ARG A 11 8.89 -3.72 -28.99
C ARG A 11 8.52 -4.62 -27.82
N TRP A 12 8.88 -5.89 -27.85
CA TRP A 12 8.67 -6.81 -26.73
C TRP A 12 9.53 -6.42 -25.53
N VAL A 13 10.81 -6.10 -25.75
CA VAL A 13 11.73 -5.60 -24.72
C VAL A 13 11.25 -4.26 -24.14
N LEU A 14 10.82 -3.32 -24.98
CA LEU A 14 10.24 -2.05 -24.55
C LEU A 14 8.93 -2.26 -23.80
N MET A 15 8.04 -3.13 -24.27
CA MET A 15 6.78 -3.46 -23.60
C MET A 15 7.00 -4.13 -22.25
N THR A 16 8.01 -5.00 -22.11
CA THR A 16 8.35 -5.59 -20.81
C THR A 16 8.97 -4.57 -19.87
N GLN A 17 9.89 -3.72 -20.34
CA GLN A 17 10.41 -2.59 -19.56
C GLN A 17 9.33 -1.56 -19.16
N TRP A 18 8.28 -1.41 -19.97
CA TRP A 18 7.24 -0.40 -19.77
C TRP A 18 6.04 -0.92 -18.97
N ARG A 19 5.65 -2.19 -19.16
CA ARG A 19 4.57 -2.84 -18.38
C ARG A 19 5.06 -3.32 -17.01
N GLY A 20 6.31 -3.72 -16.91
CA GLY A 20 7.00 -4.05 -15.66
C GLY A 20 8.29 -3.24 -15.63
N GLY A 21 8.22 -1.98 -15.16
CA GLY A 21 9.46 -1.29 -14.83
C GLY A 21 10.19 -2.18 -13.83
N GLY A 22 11.40 -2.63 -14.19
CA GLY A 22 12.04 -3.76 -13.52
C GLY A 22 12.11 -3.64 -11.99
N PRO A 23 12.45 -4.71 -11.26
CA PRO A 23 12.21 -4.87 -9.82
C PRO A 23 12.44 -3.63 -8.95
N LYS A 24 13.54 -2.90 -9.20
CA LYS A 24 13.84 -1.62 -8.58
C LYS A 24 12.69 -0.59 -8.66
N ARG A 25 12.06 -0.43 -9.82
CA ARG A 25 10.95 0.50 -10.03
C ARG A 25 9.69 0.04 -9.29
N THR A 26 9.43 -1.25 -9.20
CA THR A 26 8.28 -1.80 -8.46
C THR A 26 8.47 -1.63 -6.95
N ALA A 27 9.67 -1.94 -6.44
CA ALA A 27 10.03 -1.74 -5.04
C ALA A 27 10.03 -0.25 -4.65
N GLU A 28 10.55 0.63 -5.51
CA GLU A 28 10.49 2.09 -5.32
C GLU A 28 9.03 2.58 -5.30
N ARG A 29 8.19 2.11 -6.24
CA ARG A 29 6.76 2.47 -6.27
C ARG A 29 6.03 2.04 -5.01
N LEU A 30 6.31 0.84 -4.51
CA LEU A 30 5.77 0.36 -3.24
C LEU A 30 6.28 1.21 -2.06
N HIS A 31 7.57 1.57 -2.06
CA HIS A 31 8.16 2.38 -1.00
C HIS A 31 7.50 3.76 -0.87
N PHE A 32 7.16 4.38 -2.00
CA PHE A 32 6.52 5.69 -2.05
C PHE A 32 4.99 5.64 -2.19
N ALA A 33 4.38 4.46 -2.05
CA ALA A 33 2.93 4.30 -2.12
C ALA A 33 2.25 5.16 -1.04
N LYS A 34 1.24 5.91 -1.45
CA LYS A 34 0.40 6.74 -0.57
C LYS A 34 -1.06 6.52 -0.93
N LYS A 35 -1.92 6.55 0.08
CA LYS A 35 -3.36 6.60 -0.09
C LYS A 35 -3.73 7.83 -0.93
N HIS A 36 -4.54 7.62 -1.95
CA HIS A 36 -5.04 8.71 -2.78
C HIS A 36 -6.15 9.49 -2.05
N PRO A 37 -6.33 10.79 -2.36
CA PRO A 37 -7.50 11.53 -1.89
C PRO A 37 -8.80 10.81 -2.30
N GLY A 38 -9.71 10.61 -1.35
CA GLY A 38 -10.99 9.90 -1.58
C GLY A 38 -10.90 8.37 -1.75
N GLU A 39 -9.71 7.78 -1.77
CA GLU A 39 -9.54 6.32 -1.70
C GLU A 39 -9.88 5.84 -0.28
N CYS A 40 -10.60 4.73 -0.12
CA CYS A 40 -10.82 4.12 1.19
C CYS A 40 -9.63 3.22 1.58
N PHE A 41 -9.42 2.99 2.87
CA PHE A 41 -8.26 2.22 3.34
C PHE A 41 -8.25 0.77 2.86
N THR A 42 -9.41 0.14 2.67
CA THR A 42 -9.48 -1.21 2.08
C THR A 42 -8.89 -1.24 0.68
N LYS A 43 -9.27 -0.29 -0.19
CA LYS A 43 -8.71 -0.20 -1.56
C LYS A 43 -7.22 0.11 -1.56
N PHE A 44 -6.77 0.94 -0.62
CA PHE A 44 -5.35 1.22 -0.47
C PHE A 44 -4.57 -0.03 -0.02
N ALA A 45 -5.10 -0.81 0.94
CA ALA A 45 -4.53 -2.07 1.39
C ALA A 45 -4.40 -3.09 0.24
N ASP A 46 -5.48 -3.31 -0.52
CA ASP A 46 -5.47 -4.21 -1.69
C ASP A 46 -4.38 -3.80 -2.69
N ARG A 47 -4.28 -2.49 -2.96
CA ARG A 47 -3.31 -1.94 -3.90
C ARG A 47 -1.85 -2.13 -3.45
N VAL A 48 -1.54 -1.96 -2.16
CA VAL A 48 -0.18 -2.22 -1.65
C VAL A 48 0.13 -3.72 -1.57
N CYS A 49 -0.85 -4.58 -1.31
CA CYS A 49 -0.69 -6.03 -1.38
C CYS A 49 -0.32 -6.50 -2.79
N VAL A 50 -0.99 -5.97 -3.81
CA VAL A 50 -0.66 -6.28 -5.22
C VAL A 50 0.76 -5.81 -5.55
N MET A 51 1.13 -4.59 -5.19
CA MET A 51 2.49 -4.09 -5.41
C MET A 51 3.55 -4.90 -4.65
N ALA A 52 3.27 -5.32 -3.42
CA ALA A 52 4.17 -6.17 -2.64
C ALA A 52 4.31 -7.56 -3.28
N TYR A 53 3.22 -8.15 -3.77
CA TYR A 53 3.25 -9.39 -4.52
C TYR A 53 4.15 -9.29 -5.76
N ASP A 54 3.99 -8.22 -6.56
CA ASP A 54 4.82 -8.00 -7.75
C ASP A 54 6.31 -7.91 -7.39
N VAL A 55 6.66 -7.16 -6.33
CA VAL A 55 8.05 -7.08 -5.82
C VAL A 55 8.59 -8.46 -5.48
N VAL A 56 7.84 -9.25 -4.72
CA VAL A 56 8.32 -10.55 -4.24
C VAL A 56 8.37 -11.60 -5.36
N GLN A 57 7.51 -11.52 -6.39
CA GLN A 57 7.64 -12.36 -7.58
C GLN A 57 8.87 -12.01 -8.42
N GLU A 58 9.28 -10.76 -8.43
CA GLU A 58 10.46 -10.32 -9.18
C GLU A 58 11.76 -10.58 -8.41
N GLU A 59 11.82 -10.23 -7.13
CA GLU A 59 13.04 -10.26 -6.31
C GLU A 59 13.18 -11.53 -5.45
N GLY A 60 12.07 -12.19 -5.11
CA GLY A 60 12.04 -13.33 -4.19
C GLY A 60 12.05 -14.69 -4.86
N ARG A 61 12.42 -14.79 -6.15
CA ARG A 61 12.31 -16.02 -6.96
C ARG A 61 13.03 -17.22 -6.36
N ASP A 62 14.16 -16.98 -5.72
CA ASP A 62 15.01 -18.02 -5.11
C ASP A 62 14.65 -18.32 -3.65
N MET A 63 13.68 -17.59 -3.09
CA MET A 63 13.20 -17.81 -1.72
C MET A 63 12.17 -18.94 -1.68
N ARG A 64 12.12 -19.65 -0.55
CA ARG A 64 11.02 -20.58 -0.24
C ARG A 64 9.70 -19.83 -0.22
N TYR A 65 8.63 -20.57 -0.50
CA TYR A 65 7.29 -20.00 -0.60
C TYR A 65 6.89 -19.29 0.70
N GLU A 66 7.12 -19.92 1.85
CA GLU A 66 6.77 -19.39 3.16
C GLU A 66 7.52 -18.08 3.46
N ASP A 67 8.83 -18.05 3.19
CA ASP A 67 9.66 -16.86 3.40
C ASP A 67 9.24 -15.71 2.48
N ARG A 68 8.87 -16.01 1.22
CA ARG A 68 8.39 -14.99 0.28
C ARG A 68 7.01 -14.47 0.70
N MET A 69 6.11 -15.31 1.21
CA MET A 69 4.81 -14.85 1.72
C MET A 69 4.96 -13.99 2.98
N ALA A 70 5.85 -14.36 3.91
CA ALA A 70 6.17 -13.55 5.08
C ALA A 70 6.77 -12.19 4.68
N TRP A 71 7.68 -12.20 3.71
CA TRP A 71 8.28 -10.97 3.19
C TRP A 71 7.26 -10.06 2.50
N MET A 72 6.36 -10.63 1.68
CA MET A 72 5.26 -9.90 1.04
C MET A 72 4.39 -9.20 2.09
N GLY A 73 3.99 -9.91 3.15
CA GLY A 73 3.21 -9.35 4.24
C GLY A 73 3.92 -8.18 4.94
N ALA A 74 5.21 -8.34 5.24
CA ALA A 74 6.01 -7.29 5.85
C ALA A 74 6.14 -6.04 4.95
N LEU A 75 6.35 -6.23 3.65
CA LEU A 75 6.41 -5.15 2.67
C LEU A 75 5.08 -4.40 2.55
N ALA A 76 3.97 -5.14 2.45
CA ALA A 76 2.63 -4.57 2.35
C ALA A 76 2.27 -3.76 3.61
N LEU A 77 2.51 -4.31 4.80
CA LEU A 77 2.29 -3.62 6.07
C LEU A 77 3.14 -2.35 6.19
N GLY A 78 4.44 -2.43 5.87
CA GLY A 78 5.34 -1.29 5.93
C GLY A 78 4.93 -0.17 4.97
N ALA A 79 4.50 -0.53 3.76
CA ALA A 79 3.99 0.43 2.77
C ALA A 79 2.64 1.03 3.19
N PHE A 80 1.72 0.22 3.71
CA PHE A 80 0.43 0.66 4.22
C PHE A 80 0.60 1.68 5.33
N THR A 81 1.34 1.35 6.39
CA THR A 81 1.56 2.23 7.55
C THR A 81 2.23 3.54 7.14
N ARG A 82 3.21 3.49 6.24
CA ARG A 82 3.89 4.69 5.74
C ARG A 82 2.99 5.57 4.88
N GLY A 83 2.15 4.95 4.05
CA GLY A 83 1.27 5.60 3.09
C GLY A 83 -0.12 5.96 3.59
N ALA A 84 -0.46 5.60 4.84
CA ALA A 84 -1.78 5.81 5.45
C ALA A 84 -2.19 7.28 5.62
N GLY A 85 -1.25 8.21 5.47
CA GLY A 85 -1.49 9.65 5.62
C GLY A 85 -1.06 10.19 6.98
N LYS A 86 -1.07 11.52 7.12
CA LYS A 86 -0.52 12.21 8.31
C LYS A 86 -1.31 11.95 9.59
N GLU A 87 -2.61 11.69 9.46
CA GLU A 87 -3.52 11.45 10.59
C GLU A 87 -3.39 10.00 11.10
N MET A 88 -3.41 9.02 10.19
CA MET A 88 -3.39 7.60 10.56
C MET A 88 -2.01 7.04 10.84
N LYS A 89 -0.96 7.52 10.16
CA LYS A 89 0.40 6.98 10.32
C LYS A 89 0.89 7.03 11.78
N PRO A 90 0.82 8.16 12.51
CA PRO A 90 1.27 8.20 13.90
C PRO A 90 0.52 7.22 14.81
N LEU A 91 -0.79 7.06 14.60
CA LEU A 91 -1.63 6.14 15.37
C LEU A 91 -1.24 4.68 15.10
N LEU A 92 -1.04 4.31 13.83
CA LEU A 92 -0.56 2.98 13.48
C LEU A 92 0.86 2.70 13.99
N MET A 93 1.74 3.72 14.03
CA MET A 93 3.07 3.58 14.63
C MET A 93 3.01 3.36 16.15
N LEU A 94 2.00 3.90 16.83
CA LEU A 94 1.78 3.67 18.26
C LEU A 94 1.17 2.29 18.53
N LEU A 95 0.19 1.87 17.73
CA LEU A 95 -0.52 0.60 17.88
C LEU A 95 0.32 -0.61 17.49
N GLN A 96 1.32 -0.42 16.61
CA GLN A 96 2.25 -1.46 16.14
C GLN A 96 1.56 -2.75 15.66
N PRO A 97 0.64 -2.66 14.67
CA PRO A 97 0.01 -3.85 14.11
C PRO A 97 1.05 -4.78 13.51
N SER A 98 0.84 -6.09 13.69
CA SER A 98 1.71 -7.15 13.20
C SER A 98 1.38 -7.60 11.78
N THR A 99 0.15 -7.37 11.32
CA THR A 99 -0.30 -7.69 9.96
C THR A 99 -1.07 -6.54 9.32
N ILE A 100 -1.25 -6.61 7.99
CA ILE A 100 -2.01 -5.61 7.26
C ILE A 100 -3.51 -5.65 7.60
N GLU A 101 -4.05 -6.83 7.93
CA GLU A 101 -5.44 -7.00 8.37
C GLU A 101 -5.66 -6.32 9.72
N GLU A 102 -4.71 -6.49 10.64
CA GLU A 102 -4.73 -5.82 11.94
C GLU A 102 -4.63 -4.29 11.77
N ALA A 103 -3.71 -3.82 10.92
CA ALA A 103 -3.59 -2.40 10.60
C ALA A 103 -4.89 -1.85 9.99
N LEU A 104 -5.52 -2.59 9.07
CA LEU A 104 -6.78 -2.19 8.45
C LEU A 104 -7.94 -2.14 9.44
N LYS A 105 -7.99 -3.08 10.39
CA LYS A 105 -8.97 -3.06 11.48
C LYS A 105 -8.83 -1.81 12.34
N TRP A 106 -7.60 -1.50 12.77
CA TRP A 106 -7.32 -0.30 13.55
C TRP A 106 -7.72 0.97 12.81
N VAL A 107 -7.40 1.10 11.52
CA VAL A 107 -7.81 2.28 10.76
C VAL A 107 -9.33 2.44 10.71
N LYS A 108 -10.09 1.36 10.50
CA LYS A 108 -11.56 1.42 10.49
C LYS A 108 -12.13 1.86 11.85
N GLU A 109 -11.55 1.36 12.94
CA GLU A 109 -11.96 1.76 14.30
C GLU A 109 -11.64 3.24 14.56
N LEU A 110 -10.45 3.70 14.17
CA LEU A 110 -10.03 5.10 14.30
C LEU A 110 -10.87 6.05 13.43
N GLU A 111 -11.19 5.68 12.19
CA GLU A 111 -12.11 6.43 11.33
C GLU A 111 -13.49 6.55 12.00
N GLY A 112 -14.01 5.47 12.59
CA GLY A 112 -15.26 5.49 13.34
C GLY A 112 -15.24 6.42 14.56
N MET A 113 -14.16 6.38 15.35
CA MET A 113 -13.97 7.26 16.51
C MET A 113 -13.86 8.73 16.12
N MET A 114 -13.17 9.03 15.01
CA MET A 114 -13.02 10.41 14.52
C MET A 114 -14.33 11.00 14.02
N GLU A 115 -15.17 10.22 13.35
CA GLU A 115 -16.49 10.68 12.91
C GLU A 115 -17.45 10.87 14.11
N ALA A 116 -17.44 9.94 15.08
CA ALA A 116 -18.22 10.09 16.30
C ALA A 116 -17.81 11.32 17.14
N GLY A 117 -16.52 11.58 17.28
CA GLY A 117 -16.01 12.75 18.00
C GLY A 117 -16.36 14.09 17.33
N LYS A 118 -16.44 14.12 15.98
CA LYS A 118 -16.92 15.30 15.25
C LYS A 118 -18.40 15.55 15.50
N GLU A 119 -19.21 14.50 15.50
CA GLU A 119 -20.65 14.59 15.76
C GLU A 119 -20.94 15.05 17.19
N GLU A 120 -20.19 14.53 18.17
CA GLU A 120 -20.27 15.01 19.55
C GLU A 120 -19.91 16.50 19.64
N CYS A 121 -18.76 16.95 19.12
CA CYS A 121 -18.37 18.37 19.18
C CYS A 121 -19.44 19.32 18.59
N LEU A 122 -20.13 18.93 17.51
CA LEU A 122 -21.23 19.71 16.94
C LEU A 122 -22.47 19.76 17.86
N GLY A 123 -22.73 18.71 18.63
CA GLY A 123 -23.84 18.65 19.57
C GLY A 123 -23.69 19.62 20.76
N TRP A 124 -22.46 19.85 21.24
CA TRP A 124 -22.20 20.80 22.33
C TRP A 124 -22.29 22.26 21.86
N ASP A 125 -21.85 22.57 20.64
CA ASP A 125 -21.96 23.92 20.07
C ASP A 125 -23.42 24.33 19.83
N MET A 126 -24.32 23.38 19.55
CA MET A 126 -25.75 23.69 19.41
C MET A 126 -26.48 23.83 20.75
N ALA A 127 -25.99 23.22 21.83
CA ALA A 127 -26.58 23.36 23.17
C ALA A 127 -26.22 24.70 23.85
N ALA A 128 -25.16 25.39 23.40
CA ALA A 128 -24.76 26.70 23.91
C ALA A 128 -25.54 27.88 23.27
N VAL A 129 -26.42 27.60 22.32
CA VAL A 129 -27.30 28.58 21.65
C VAL A 129 -28.76 28.21 21.91
N SER A 130 -29.20 28.27 23.18
CA SER A 130 -30.63 28.27 23.56
C SER A 130 -30.83 28.99 24.88
#